data_AF-A0A381SD05-F1
#
_entry.id   AF-A0A381SD05-F1
#
_cell.length_a   1.000
_cell.length_b   1.000
_cell.length_c   1.000
_cell.angle_alpha   90.00
_cell.angle_beta   90.00
_cell.angle_gamma   90.00
#
_symmetry.space_group_name_H-M   'P 1'
#
loop_
_entity.id
_entity.type
_entity.pdbx_description
1 polymer ?
#
loop_
_entity_poly.entity_id
_entity_poly.type
_entity_poly.pdbx_seq_one_letter_code
_entity_poly.pdbx_strand_id
1 'polypeptide(L)'
;MKNLFFIALAVIFHAIPVYGQVQGIQEIKVSEPIIGSTTIVYEDSDDHIRFLGIEIKDHTVLCQILIALFLAIAFLQSGFDKIIDRQGNLDFFDKHFERSLLKPFTSIALSILTLMEICGGLLCVFGVIYVLKTNDTIYIFYGLLVIAFTILMLFFGQRVSKDYIGAADLVPYFILTMIAIMSMD
;
A
#
# COMPACT_ATOMS: atom_id res chain seq x y z
N MET A 1 3.23 26.63 -4.12
CA MET A 1 2.76 25.50 -3.27
C MET A 1 1.35 25.03 -3.62
N LYS A 2 0.35 25.91 -3.84
CA LYS A 2 -1.00 25.49 -4.30
C LYS A 2 -0.98 24.65 -5.60
N ASN A 3 -0.12 24.99 -6.55
CA ASN A 3 -0.07 24.30 -7.85
C ASN A 3 0.47 22.87 -7.77
N LEU A 4 1.30 22.55 -6.77
CA LEU A 4 1.85 21.19 -6.60
C LEU A 4 0.81 20.22 -6.04
N PHE A 5 -0.09 20.72 -5.19
CA PHE A 5 -1.25 19.97 -4.67
C PHE A 5 -2.23 19.60 -5.80
N PHE A 6 -2.51 20.52 -6.73
CA PHE A 6 -3.35 20.24 -7.89
C PHE A 6 -2.69 19.29 -8.90
N ILE A 7 -1.37 19.31 -9.05
CA ILE A 7 -0.64 18.37 -9.92
C ILE A 7 -0.67 16.96 -9.32
N ALA A 8 -0.50 16.81 -8.00
CA ALA A 8 -0.64 15.52 -7.33
C ALA A 8 -2.06 14.95 -7.45
N LEU A 9 -3.09 15.79 -7.36
CA LEU A 9 -4.48 15.37 -7.58
C LEU A 9 -4.76 15.00 -9.05
N ALA A 10 -4.18 15.73 -10.01
CA ALA A 10 -4.37 15.48 -11.44
C ALA A 10 -3.74 14.17 -11.91
N VAL A 11 -2.61 13.76 -11.32
CA VAL A 11 -1.98 12.45 -11.60
C VAL A 11 -2.85 11.30 -11.08
N ILE A 12 -3.58 11.49 -9.97
CA ILE A 12 -4.52 10.49 -9.42
C ILE A 12 -5.74 10.29 -10.34
N PHE A 13 -6.23 11.35 -11.00
CA PHE A 13 -7.36 11.25 -11.94
C PHE A 13 -6.94 10.78 -13.35
N HIS A 14 -5.70 11.03 -13.79
CA HIS A 14 -5.22 10.59 -15.11
C HIS A 14 -4.80 9.12 -15.17
N ALA A 15 -4.64 8.45 -14.02
CA ALA A 15 -4.24 7.05 -13.92
C ALA A 15 -5.42 6.06 -13.78
N ILE A 16 -6.65 6.49 -14.12
CA ILE A 16 -7.82 5.60 -14.23
C ILE A 16 -7.88 5.10 -15.68
N PRO A 17 -7.37 3.89 -16.02
CA PRO A 17 -7.73 3.29 -17.28
C PRO A 17 -9.20 2.85 -17.23
N VAL A 18 -10.02 3.44 -18.09
CA VAL A 18 -11.32 2.87 -18.47
C VAL A 18 -11.02 1.58 -19.22
N TYR A 19 -11.04 0.45 -18.53
CA TYR A 19 -10.98 -0.86 -19.18
C TYR A 19 -12.34 -1.55 -19.07
N GLY A 20 -13.08 -1.47 -20.17
CA GLY A 20 -14.28 -2.25 -20.41
C GLY A 20 -14.25 -2.77 -21.83
N GLN A 21 -14.72 -4.03 -21.98
CA GLN A 21 -14.91 -4.81 -23.21
C GLN A 21 -13.79 -5.80 -23.55
N VAL A 22 -13.98 -7.07 -23.15
CA VAL A 22 -13.46 -8.22 -23.91
C VAL A 22 -14.63 -9.11 -24.29
N GLN A 23 -14.67 -9.42 -25.58
CA GLN A 23 -15.71 -10.12 -26.33
C GLN A 23 -15.90 -11.58 -25.91
N GLY A 24 -17.14 -12.06 -26.08
CA GLY A 24 -17.56 -13.42 -25.80
C GLY A 24 -16.83 -14.48 -26.63
N ILE A 25 -16.72 -15.68 -26.03
CA ILE A 25 -16.24 -16.89 -26.68
C ILE A 25 -17.41 -17.88 -26.77
N GLN A 26 -17.64 -18.39 -27.97
CA GLN A 26 -18.67 -19.38 -28.30
C GLN A 26 -18.37 -20.74 -27.65
N GLU A 27 -19.41 -21.40 -27.15
CA GLU A 27 -19.38 -22.79 -26.68
C GLU A 27 -18.95 -23.74 -27.80
N ILE A 28 -17.86 -24.50 -27.57
CA ILE A 28 -17.52 -25.66 -28.40
C ILE A 28 -18.01 -26.90 -27.66
N LYS A 29 -19.03 -27.54 -28.21
CA LYS A 29 -19.61 -28.80 -27.74
C LYS A 29 -18.73 -29.97 -28.19
N VAL A 30 -18.03 -30.64 -27.27
CA VAL A 30 -17.30 -31.89 -27.54
C VAL A 30 -17.79 -33.00 -26.61
N SER A 31 -18.19 -34.10 -27.24
CA SER A 31 -18.71 -35.35 -26.68
C SER A 31 -17.67 -36.18 -25.90
N GLU A 32 -18.06 -36.72 -24.74
CA GLU A 32 -17.36 -37.78 -23.97
C GLU A 32 -17.60 -39.19 -24.55
N PRO A 33 -16.94 -40.30 -24.09
CA PRO A 33 -15.94 -40.47 -23.00
C PRO A 33 -14.71 -41.38 -23.38
N ILE A 34 -13.77 -41.62 -22.44
CA ILE A 34 -13.31 -42.93 -21.92
C ILE A 34 -12.11 -42.74 -20.95
N ILE A 35 -12.43 -42.81 -19.65
CA ILE A 35 -11.77 -43.43 -18.49
C ILE A 35 -10.22 -43.54 -18.49
N GLY A 36 -9.60 -42.83 -17.54
CA GLY A 36 -8.36 -43.30 -16.91
C GLY A 36 -7.37 -42.23 -16.48
N SER A 37 -7.69 -41.45 -15.46
CA SER A 37 -6.79 -40.93 -14.41
C SER A 37 -7.63 -40.05 -13.51
N THR A 38 -7.56 -40.27 -12.21
CA THR A 38 -8.17 -39.40 -11.20
C THR A 38 -7.76 -37.97 -11.49
N THR A 39 -8.65 -37.18 -12.08
CA THR A 39 -8.56 -35.73 -11.99
C THR A 39 -8.66 -35.46 -10.50
N ILE A 40 -7.54 -35.12 -9.87
CA ILE A 40 -7.60 -34.29 -8.68
C ILE A 40 -8.36 -33.05 -9.13
N VAL A 41 -9.67 -33.08 -8.90
CA VAL A 41 -10.49 -31.90 -8.84
C VAL A 41 -9.80 -31.11 -7.72
N TYR A 42 -9.00 -30.11 -8.09
CA TYR A 42 -8.90 -28.96 -7.23
C TYR A 42 -10.33 -28.46 -7.20
N GLU A 43 -11.05 -28.90 -6.18
CA GLU A 43 -12.26 -28.23 -5.78
C GLU A 43 -11.73 -26.88 -5.39
N ASP A 44 -11.74 -25.97 -6.37
CA ASP A 44 -11.58 -24.53 -6.19
C ASP A 44 -12.69 -24.20 -5.21
N SER A 45 -12.36 -24.41 -3.93
CA SER A 45 -13.22 -24.08 -2.83
C SER A 45 -13.19 -22.57 -2.91
N ASP A 46 -14.19 -22.05 -3.62
CA ASP A 46 -14.63 -20.68 -3.67
C ASP A 46 -15.06 -20.35 -2.23
N ASP A 47 -14.07 -20.37 -1.33
CA ASP A 47 -14.24 -20.41 0.11
C ASP A 47 -14.37 -18.96 0.51
N HIS A 48 -15.52 -18.41 0.12
CA HIS A 48 -15.91 -17.06 0.43
C HIS A 48 -15.94 -16.90 1.94
N ILE A 49 -14.93 -16.22 2.48
CA ILE A 49 -14.83 -16.01 3.91
C ILE A 49 -15.82 -14.90 4.26
N ARG A 50 -16.80 -15.24 5.09
CA ARG A 50 -17.70 -14.24 5.66
C ARG A 50 -17.04 -13.58 6.86
N PHE A 51 -16.33 -12.50 6.61
CA PHE A 51 -15.79 -11.65 7.68
C PHE A 51 -16.77 -10.53 8.00
N LEU A 52 -17.28 -10.50 9.24
CA LEU A 52 -18.22 -9.46 9.70
C LEU A 52 -19.53 -9.38 8.88
N GLY A 53 -19.93 -10.49 8.25
CA GLY A 53 -21.09 -10.57 7.37
C GLY A 53 -20.85 -10.09 5.92
N ILE A 54 -19.61 -9.70 5.59
CA ILE A 54 -19.18 -9.32 4.24
C ILE A 54 -18.48 -10.51 3.60
N GLU A 55 -18.82 -10.77 2.34
CA GLU A 55 -18.23 -11.84 1.54
C GLU A 55 -16.87 -11.40 1.01
N ILE A 56 -15.79 -12.07 1.45
CA ILE A 56 -14.43 -11.83 0.97
C ILE A 56 -14.06 -12.96 0.02
N LYS A 57 -13.53 -12.60 -1.16
CA LYS A 57 -13.16 -13.53 -2.23
C LYS A 57 -12.26 -14.68 -1.78
N ASP A 58 -11.17 -14.39 -1.04
CA ASP A 58 -10.21 -15.40 -0.56
C ASP A 58 -9.43 -14.92 0.70
N HIS A 59 -8.81 -15.84 1.42
CA HIS A 59 -7.89 -15.66 2.55
C HIS A 59 -6.78 -14.66 2.23
N THR A 60 -6.27 -14.67 1.00
CA THR A 60 -5.23 -13.75 0.55
C THR A 60 -5.68 -12.29 0.62
N VAL A 61 -6.92 -12.01 0.17
CA VAL A 61 -7.52 -10.67 0.22
C VAL A 61 -7.72 -10.21 1.65
N LEU A 62 -8.14 -11.11 2.55
CA LEU A 62 -8.25 -10.80 3.98
C LEU A 62 -6.90 -10.40 4.58
N CYS A 63 -5.83 -11.14 4.27
CA CYS A 63 -4.47 -10.78 4.70
C CYS A 63 -4.03 -9.40 4.18
N GLN A 64 -4.30 -9.11 2.90
CA GLN A 64 -4.01 -7.80 2.31
C GLN A 64 -4.75 -6.66 3.02
N ILE A 65 -6.03 -6.84 3.35
CA ILE A 65 -6.83 -5.87 4.10
C ILE A 65 -6.22 -5.61 5.48
N LEU A 66 -5.86 -6.68 6.21
CA LEU A 66 -5.29 -6.56 7.56
C LEU A 66 -3.93 -5.87 7.54
N ILE A 67 -3.06 -6.20 6.57
CA ILE A 67 -1.76 -5.54 6.39
C ILE A 67 -1.95 -4.07 6.02
N ALA A 68 -2.88 -3.78 5.11
CA ALA A 68 -3.20 -2.40 4.70
C ALA A 68 -3.69 -1.56 5.88
N LEU A 69 -4.55 -2.11 6.74
CA LEU A 69 -5.01 -1.44 7.96
C LEU A 69 -3.87 -1.22 8.96
N PHE A 70 -3.03 -2.23 9.18
CA PHE A 70 -1.86 -2.13 10.05
C PHE A 70 -0.93 -0.99 9.61
N LEU A 71 -0.57 -0.96 8.33
CA LEU A 71 0.27 0.08 7.77
C LEU A 71 -0.45 1.44 7.76
N ALA A 72 -1.74 1.49 7.44
CA ALA A 72 -2.50 2.75 7.49
C ALA A 72 -2.49 3.36 8.89
N ILE A 73 -2.70 2.56 9.95
CA ILE A 73 -2.66 3.05 11.34
C ILE A 73 -1.29 3.66 11.65
N ALA A 74 -0.21 2.94 11.37
CA ALA A 74 1.15 3.40 11.65
C ALA A 74 1.51 4.68 10.89
N PHE A 75 1.28 4.71 9.57
CA PHE A 75 1.69 5.81 8.71
C PHE A 75 0.78 7.04 8.86
N LEU A 76 -0.54 6.86 9.05
CA LEU A 76 -1.43 7.99 9.33
C LEU A 76 -1.15 8.61 10.69
N GLN A 77 -0.92 7.80 11.73
CA GLN A 77 -0.56 8.33 13.04
C GLN A 77 0.74 9.13 12.95
N SER A 78 1.78 8.57 12.33
CA SER A 78 3.07 9.22 12.08
C SER A 78 2.93 10.53 11.27
N GLY A 79 2.08 10.54 10.24
CA GLY A 79 1.85 11.71 9.40
C GLY A 79 1.06 12.81 10.10
N PHE A 80 -0.01 12.46 10.83
CA PHE A 80 -0.80 13.44 11.59
C PHE A 80 -0.01 14.06 12.74
N ASP A 81 0.83 13.26 13.42
CA ASP A 81 1.73 13.78 14.46
C ASP A 81 2.64 14.90 13.91
N LYS A 82 3.23 14.71 12.72
CA LYS A 82 4.05 15.74 12.04
C LYS A 82 3.29 16.99 11.64
N ILE A 83 1.97 16.95 11.53
CA ILE A 83 1.13 18.13 11.28
C ILE A 83 0.81 18.84 12.61
N ILE A 84 0.43 18.07 13.63
CA ILE A 84 -0.02 18.59 14.92
C ILE A 84 1.16 19.14 15.72
N ASP A 85 2.22 18.34 15.90
CA ASP A 85 3.48 18.74 16.51
C ASP A 85 4.57 18.94 15.45
N ARG A 86 4.34 19.94 14.59
CA ARG A 86 5.26 20.25 13.50
C ARG A 86 6.62 20.71 14.00
N GLN A 87 6.65 21.54 15.03
CA GLN A 87 7.90 22.14 15.52
C GLN A 87 8.76 21.09 16.23
N GLY A 88 8.18 20.24 17.09
CA GLY A 88 8.93 19.17 17.75
C GLY A 88 9.54 18.19 16.74
N ASN A 89 8.78 17.83 15.69
CA ASN A 89 9.28 16.99 14.61
C ASN A 89 10.39 17.67 13.78
N LEU A 90 10.29 18.97 13.51
CA LEU A 90 11.35 19.72 12.84
C LEU A 90 12.63 19.77 13.69
N ASP A 91 12.51 20.04 14.99
CA ASP A 91 13.65 20.09 15.91
C ASP A 91 14.35 18.72 16.00
N PHE A 92 13.56 17.63 16.03
CA PHE A 92 14.09 16.27 15.95
C PHE A 92 14.86 16.03 14.64
N PHE A 93 14.27 16.37 13.49
CA PHE A 93 14.92 16.24 12.18
C PHE A 93 16.21 17.06 12.11
N ASP A 94 16.17 18.28 12.61
CA ASP A 94 17.31 19.19 12.61
C ASP A 94 18.48 18.67 13.41
N LYS A 95 18.21 18.04 14.56
CA LYS A 95 19.24 17.38 15.37
C LYS A 95 19.70 16.08 14.74
N HIS A 96 18.79 15.25 14.25
CA HIS A 96 19.09 13.95 13.66
C HIS A 96 19.97 14.08 12.40
N PHE A 97 19.73 15.09 11.57
CA PHE A 97 20.47 15.34 10.34
C PHE A 97 21.62 16.34 10.48
N GLU A 98 21.99 16.77 11.69
CA GLU A 98 22.96 17.85 11.95
C GLU A 98 24.29 17.70 11.20
N ARG A 99 24.81 16.47 11.08
CA ARG A 99 26.09 16.16 10.42
C ARG A 99 25.94 15.54 9.03
N SER A 100 24.79 15.75 8.41
CA SER A 100 24.40 15.08 7.18
C SER A 100 24.13 16.05 6.04
N LEU A 101 24.13 15.53 4.80
CA LEU A 101 23.82 16.31 3.60
C LEU A 101 22.37 16.83 3.57
N LEU A 102 21.48 16.25 4.38
CA LEU A 102 20.07 16.62 4.44
C LEU A 102 19.79 17.78 5.41
N LYS A 103 20.78 18.25 6.18
CA LYS A 103 20.62 19.34 7.15
C LYS A 103 19.92 20.59 6.60
N PRO A 104 20.30 21.15 5.43
CA PRO A 104 19.63 22.33 4.90
C PRO A 104 18.22 22.04 4.36
N PHE A 105 17.83 20.77 4.23
CA PHE A 105 16.59 20.33 3.62
C PHE A 105 15.63 19.66 4.62
N THR A 106 15.89 19.73 5.92
CA THR A 106 15.09 19.05 6.97
C THR A 106 13.60 19.41 6.89
N SER A 107 13.28 20.69 6.72
CA SER A 107 11.89 21.16 6.63
C SER A 107 11.15 20.66 5.39
N ILE A 108 11.81 20.66 4.23
CA ILE A 108 11.19 20.16 2.98
C ILE A 108 11.10 18.63 2.99
N ALA A 109 12.11 17.94 3.51
CA ALA A 109 12.09 16.49 3.69
C ALA A 109 10.94 16.07 4.61
N LEU A 110 10.74 16.78 5.74
CA LEU A 110 9.63 16.51 6.65
C LEU A 110 8.26 16.72 5.96
N SER A 111 8.11 17.78 5.15
CA SER A 111 6.88 18.02 4.38
C SER A 111 6.59 16.90 3.37
N ILE A 112 7.59 16.50 2.59
CA ILE A 112 7.44 15.44 1.58
C ILE A 112 7.10 14.12 2.26
N LEU A 113 7.82 13.79 3.34
CA LEU A 113 7.57 12.60 4.13
C LEU A 113 6.14 12.58 4.68
N THR A 114 5.71 13.67 5.32
CA THR A 114 4.35 13.79 5.89
C THR A 114 3.28 13.58 4.81
N LEU A 115 3.48 14.18 3.62
CA LEU A 115 2.56 14.02 2.50
C LEU A 115 2.47 12.56 2.04
N MET A 116 3.62 11.91 1.87
CA MET A 116 3.70 10.51 1.44
C MET A 116 3.04 9.57 2.47
N GLU A 117 3.31 9.76 3.76
CA GLU A 117 2.72 9.00 4.87
C GLU A 117 1.18 9.09 4.85
N ILE A 118 0.65 10.31 4.72
CA ILE A 118 -0.79 10.54 4.69
C ILE A 118 -1.42 9.99 3.41
N CYS A 119 -0.83 10.25 2.25
CA CYS A 119 -1.34 9.75 0.98
C CYS A 119 -1.38 8.21 0.94
N GLY A 120 -0.29 7.55 1.35
CA GLY A 120 -0.23 6.09 1.39
C GLY A 120 -1.24 5.50 2.37
N GLY A 121 -1.32 6.05 3.58
CA GLY A 121 -2.27 5.61 4.59
C GLY A 121 -3.73 5.81 4.17
N LEU A 122 -4.09 6.96 3.59
CA LEU A 122 -5.44 7.23 3.12
C LEU A 122 -5.83 6.34 1.94
N LEU A 123 -4.91 6.06 1.01
CA LEU A 123 -5.14 5.11 -0.09
C LEU A 123 -5.38 3.70 0.45
N CYS A 124 -4.63 3.25 1.47
CA CYS A 124 -4.90 1.97 2.12
C CYS A 124 -6.29 1.93 2.77
N VAL A 125 -6.69 2.96 3.52
CA VAL A 125 -8.04 3.03 4.13
C VAL A 125 -9.12 3.02 3.05
N PHE A 126 -8.96 3.84 2.01
CA PHE A 126 -9.90 3.89 0.90
C PHE A 126 -9.98 2.54 0.17
N GLY A 127 -8.83 1.91 -0.07
CA GLY A 127 -8.75 0.60 -0.71
C GLY A 127 -9.43 -0.49 0.09
N VAL A 128 -9.33 -0.47 1.41
CA VAL A 128 -10.08 -1.39 2.30
C VAL A 128 -11.59 -1.18 2.15
N ILE A 129 -12.08 0.06 2.11
CA ILE A 129 -13.51 0.33 1.89
C ILE A 129 -13.94 -0.11 0.48
N TYR A 130 -13.07 0.07 -0.51
CA TYR A 130 -13.33 -0.27 -1.91
C TYR A 130 -13.41 -1.79 -2.12
N VAL A 131 -12.42 -2.56 -1.65
CA VAL A 131 -12.38 -4.02 -1.83
C VAL A 131 -13.58 -4.70 -1.19
N LEU A 132 -14.08 -4.20 -0.05
CA LEU A 132 -15.30 -4.72 0.59
C LEU A 132 -16.57 -4.54 -0.25
N LYS A 133 -16.54 -3.68 -1.28
CA LYS A 133 -17.67 -3.44 -2.19
C LYS A 133 -17.46 -4.04 -3.57
N THR A 134 -16.22 -4.12 -4.05
CA THR A 134 -15.89 -4.47 -5.44
C THR A 134 -15.10 -5.76 -5.57
N ASN A 135 -14.60 -6.33 -4.46
CA ASN A 135 -13.64 -7.44 -4.43
C ASN A 135 -12.34 -7.18 -5.23
N ASP A 136 -12.00 -5.91 -5.45
CA ASP A 136 -10.81 -5.47 -6.16
C ASP A 136 -9.86 -4.71 -5.21
N THR A 137 -8.58 -5.09 -5.22
CA THR A 137 -7.54 -4.66 -4.27
C THR A 137 -6.66 -3.54 -4.83
N ILE A 138 -6.95 -3.04 -6.02
CA ILE A 138 -6.11 -2.07 -6.75
C ILE A 138 -5.74 -0.81 -5.95
N TYR A 139 -6.65 -0.27 -5.14
CA TYR A 139 -6.35 0.92 -4.33
C TYR A 139 -5.52 0.58 -3.09
N ILE A 140 -5.61 -0.64 -2.56
CA ILE A 140 -4.69 -1.12 -1.54
C ILE A 140 -3.29 -1.21 -2.13
N PHE A 141 -3.16 -1.78 -3.34
CA PHE A 141 -1.88 -1.85 -4.07
C PHE A 141 -1.22 -0.48 -4.21
N TYR A 142 -1.96 0.53 -4.68
CA TYR A 142 -1.41 1.89 -4.81
C TYR A 142 -1.02 2.50 -3.46
N GLY A 143 -1.80 2.28 -2.40
CA GLY A 143 -1.45 2.71 -1.06
C GLY A 143 -0.14 2.07 -0.56
N LEU A 144 0.00 0.75 -0.74
CA LEU A 144 1.20 0.01 -0.38
C LEU A 144 2.43 0.45 -1.18
N LEU A 145 2.29 0.78 -2.47
CA LEU A 145 3.39 1.34 -3.25
C LEU A 145 3.88 2.66 -2.68
N VAL A 146 2.96 3.57 -2.34
CA VAL A 146 3.32 4.86 -1.72
C VAL A 146 4.01 4.62 -0.37
N ILE A 147 3.51 3.69 0.44
CA ILE A 147 4.12 3.32 1.73
C ILE A 147 5.51 2.70 1.52
N ALA A 148 5.72 1.83 0.54
CA ALA A 148 7.01 1.25 0.22
C ALA A 148 8.05 2.35 -0.12
N PHE A 149 7.68 3.31 -0.97
CA PHE A 149 8.53 4.47 -1.25
C PHE A 149 8.78 5.33 0.01
N THR A 150 7.78 5.50 0.86
CA THR A 150 7.91 6.21 2.14
C THR A 150 8.95 5.54 3.04
N ILE A 151 8.89 4.21 3.18
CA ILE A 151 9.86 3.42 3.96
C ILE A 151 11.26 3.54 3.37
N LEU A 152 11.40 3.51 2.04
CA LEU A 152 12.70 3.72 1.39
C LEU A 152 13.27 5.13 1.67
N MET A 153 12.44 6.17 1.67
CA MET A 153 12.86 7.52 2.06
C MET A 153 13.30 7.60 3.51
N LEU A 154 12.53 6.99 4.43
CA LEU A 154 12.89 6.91 5.85
C LEU A 154 14.22 6.16 6.03
N PHE A 155 14.35 4.98 5.43
CA PHE A 155 15.55 4.16 5.50
C PHE A 155 16.77 4.90 4.96
N PHE A 156 16.63 5.58 3.82
CA PHE A 156 17.68 6.43 3.27
C PHE A 156 18.08 7.53 4.26
N GLY A 157 17.11 8.21 4.87
CA GLY A 157 17.36 9.20 5.92
C GLY A 157 18.21 8.63 7.06
N GLN A 158 17.80 7.48 7.61
CA GLN A 158 18.54 6.79 8.68
C GLN A 158 19.98 6.45 8.26
N ARG A 159 20.21 6.03 7.01
CA ARG A 159 21.56 5.73 6.51
C ARG A 159 22.42 6.98 6.33
N VAL A 160 21.83 8.09 5.90
CA VAL A 160 22.53 9.37 5.73
C VAL A 160 22.91 9.99 7.08
N SER A 161 22.10 9.81 8.12
CA SER A 161 22.42 10.22 9.50
C SER A 161 23.29 9.21 10.26
N LYS A 162 23.60 8.05 9.66
CA LYS A 162 24.33 6.92 10.27
C LYS A 162 23.61 6.29 11.47
N ASP A 163 22.28 6.41 11.52
CA ASP A 163 21.44 5.72 12.49
C ASP A 163 21.11 4.30 11.96
N TYR A 164 22.01 3.35 12.26
CA TYR A 164 21.83 1.96 11.84
C TYR A 164 20.72 1.23 12.59
N ILE A 165 20.40 1.67 13.81
CA ILE A 165 19.35 1.06 14.64
C ILE A 165 18.00 1.48 14.08
N GLY A 166 17.78 2.79 13.88
CA GLY A 166 16.57 3.30 13.24
C GLY A 166 16.37 2.74 11.84
N ALA A 167 17.45 2.52 11.07
CA ALA A 167 17.36 1.85 9.77
C ALA A 167 16.90 0.39 9.87
N ALA A 168 17.29 -0.34 10.92
CA ALA A 168 16.89 -1.73 11.13
C ALA A 168 15.41 -1.84 11.52
N ASP A 169 14.89 -0.89 12.30
CA ASP A 169 13.49 -0.85 12.73
C ASP A 169 12.49 -0.72 11.56
N LEU A 170 12.94 -0.23 10.41
CA LEU A 170 12.13 -0.08 9.19
C LEU A 170 12.07 -1.37 8.35
N VAL A 171 13.00 -2.30 8.54
CA VAL A 171 13.09 -3.54 7.74
C VAL A 171 11.83 -4.40 7.87
N PRO A 172 11.26 -4.63 9.08
CA PRO A 172 10.01 -5.38 9.23
C PRO A 172 8.84 -4.77 8.46
N TYR A 173 8.67 -3.45 8.51
CA TYR A 173 7.62 -2.75 7.75
C TYR A 173 7.82 -2.90 6.24
N PHE A 174 9.07 -2.82 5.78
CA PHE A 174 9.38 -3.00 4.37
C PHE A 174 9.07 -4.42 3.90
N ILE A 175 9.51 -5.45 4.64
CA ILE A 175 9.22 -6.85 4.33
C ILE A 175 7.71 -7.11 4.29
N LEU A 176 6.98 -6.62 5.30
CA LEU A 176 5.53 -6.80 5.36
C LEU A 176 4.83 -6.14 4.15
N THR A 177 5.27 -4.93 3.78
CA THR A 177 4.75 -4.21 2.61
C THR A 177 5.01 -4.98 1.32
N MET A 178 6.23 -5.52 1.16
CA MET A 178 6.58 -6.32 -0.02
C MET A 178 5.79 -7.62 -0.11
N ILE A 179 5.57 -8.33 1.00
CA ILE A 179 4.75 -9.55 1.04
C ILE A 179 3.31 -9.23 0.59
N ALA A 180 2.72 -8.15 1.09
CA ALA A 180 1.37 -7.75 0.69
C ALA A 180 1.30 -7.42 -0.80
N ILE A 181 2.26 -6.66 -1.33
CA ILE A 181 2.33 -6.36 -2.77
C ILE A 181 2.50 -7.63 -3.61
N MET A 182 3.36 -8.55 -3.19
CA MET A 182 3.58 -9.82 -3.89
C MET A 182 2.36 -10.74 -3.91
N SER A 183 1.46 -10.58 -2.94
CA SER A 183 0.23 -11.38 -2.85
C SER A 183 -0.90 -10.87 -3.75
N MET A 184 -0.72 -9.72 -4.40
CA MET A 184 -1.75 -9.10 -5.24
C MET A 184 -1.65 -9.62 -6.67
N ASP A 185 -2.79 -10.07 -7.20
CA ASP A 185 -2.96 -10.56 -8.57
C ASP A 185 -3.27 -9.44 -9.57
#